data_AF-A0A8H8DA22-F1
#
_entry.id   AF-A0A8H8DA22-F1
#
_cell.length_a   1.000
_cell.length_b   1.000
_cell.length_c   1.000
_cell.angle_alpha   90.00
_cell.angle_beta   90.00
_cell.angle_gamma   90.00
#
_symmetry.space_group_name_H-M   'P 1'
#
loop_
_entity.id
_entity.type
_entity.pdbx_description
1 polymer ?
#
loop_
_entity_poly.entity_id
_entity_poly.type
_entity_poly.pdbx_seq_one_letter_code
_entity_poly.pdbx_strand_id
1 'polypeptide(L)'
;MNSLIYQYYSQTTVERGMSSILLDSLKEDLNNASRSSLQNPNDEVYKLSQKYLEDLLINDELLSTDQFTTTSTAFSAESPANGNIHSKNVTQEIAELDLQQHQINKQLSSLTDSHKDLIIDVNHDLNEINNNLTNDYQNAINSLKKSVNIDSKFHVSDHYYKLNQESILSNIDTVLDILELPTLCRLCILQGNYQESLEISIYIKSLIIRFPKLQIFKIVSDQIEIELQKMLKGLLKLLNTNLKQNHILKIFQILSKLETITTNKDSLLHRIYLNSRFKFIINEVESLTPILKFNKLTYLKRFVEVYREHIYSSIHIYHTIFKNEIDKLLLNQFITTLVSNLCREFTSYLPQIAPPSTVKSPDYSIESELELKNAIDGLILQLIYLCKSLSSYQFEFEPIIMSELCYKHDLISEQDWIRNSSKIKKHK
;
A
#
# COMPACT_ATOMS: atom_id res chain seq x y z
N MET A 1 -75.50 -1.66 36.80
CA MET A 1 -74.85 -1.93 38.11
C MET A 1 -74.65 -3.45 38.20
N ASN A 2 -73.89 -4.09 37.31
CA ASN A 2 -72.43 -3.98 37.05
C ASN A 2 -71.52 -4.30 38.24
N SER A 3 -71.95 -5.20 39.11
CA SER A 3 -71.03 -5.90 40.01
C SER A 3 -71.62 -7.26 40.36
N LEU A 4 -70.79 -8.30 40.42
CA LEU A 4 -71.01 -9.60 41.11
C LEU A 4 -71.31 -10.86 40.29
N ILE A 5 -71.01 -10.92 38.98
CA ILE A 5 -70.99 -12.23 38.26
C ILE A 5 -69.59 -12.67 37.80
N TYR A 6 -68.57 -11.81 37.89
CA TYR A 6 -67.21 -12.09 37.39
C TYR A 6 -66.17 -12.41 38.48
N GLN A 7 -66.55 -13.11 39.57
CA GLN A 7 -65.62 -13.30 40.69
C GLN A 7 -65.44 -14.72 41.19
N TYR A 8 -65.69 -15.78 40.40
CA TYR A 8 -65.34 -17.13 40.85
C TYR A 8 -64.85 -18.15 39.80
N TYR A 9 -64.54 -17.75 38.56
CA TYR A 9 -63.93 -18.66 37.58
C TYR A 9 -62.86 -17.95 36.74
N SER A 10 -61.64 -17.88 37.26
CA SER A 10 -60.42 -17.83 36.44
C SER A 10 -59.24 -18.40 37.24
N GLN A 11 -59.43 -19.62 37.73
CA GLN A 11 -58.32 -20.51 38.05
C GLN A 11 -57.51 -20.73 36.77
N THR A 12 -56.36 -20.06 36.70
CA THR A 12 -55.05 -20.69 36.40
C THR A 12 -55.06 -21.84 35.38
N THR A 13 -55.50 -21.54 34.16
CA THR A 13 -55.02 -22.22 32.95
C THR A 13 -54.06 -21.27 32.25
N VAL A 14 -52.81 -21.21 32.74
CA VAL A 14 -51.71 -20.64 31.96
C VAL A 14 -51.48 -21.63 30.83
N GLU A 15 -51.88 -21.25 29.62
CA GLU A 15 -51.60 -21.96 28.38
C GLU A 15 -50.12 -22.37 28.35
N ARG A 16 -49.83 -23.68 28.42
CA ARG A 16 -48.50 -24.19 28.09
C ARG A 16 -48.31 -24.01 26.58
N GLY A 17 -47.64 -22.92 26.18
CA GLY A 17 -47.29 -22.71 24.77
C GLY A 17 -46.40 -23.84 24.24
N MET A 18 -46.50 -24.17 22.94
CA MET A 18 -45.73 -25.25 22.30
C MET A 18 -44.21 -25.18 22.56
N SER A 19 -43.66 -23.97 22.74
CA SER A 19 -42.26 -23.75 23.12
C SER A 19 -41.89 -24.35 24.48
N SER A 20 -42.82 -24.38 25.45
CA SER A 20 -42.60 -24.99 26.77
C SER A 20 -42.58 -26.52 26.73
N ILE A 21 -43.36 -27.14 25.84
CA ILE A 21 -43.41 -28.59 25.65
C ILE A 21 -42.14 -29.08 24.94
N LEU A 22 -41.66 -28.35 23.93
CA LEU A 22 -40.41 -28.65 23.24
C LEU A 22 -39.19 -28.49 24.16
N LEU A 23 -39.19 -27.47 25.02
CA LEU A 23 -38.12 -27.27 25.99
C LEU A 23 -38.07 -28.40 27.02
N ASP A 24 -39.23 -28.90 27.47
CA ASP A 24 -39.31 -30.05 28.37
C ASP A 24 -38.81 -31.35 27.71
N SER A 25 -39.05 -31.54 26.41
CA SER A 25 -38.54 -32.71 25.67
C SER A 25 -37.02 -32.62 25.42
N LEU A 26 -36.49 -31.45 25.05
CA LEU A 26 -35.06 -31.25 24.80
C LEU A 26 -34.22 -31.31 26.08
N LYS A 27 -34.82 -30.95 27.21
CA LYS A 27 -34.23 -31.09 28.54
C LYS A 27 -33.95 -32.54 28.92
N GLU A 28 -34.62 -33.51 28.28
CA GLU A 28 -34.37 -34.93 28.54
C GLU A 28 -33.00 -35.40 28.05
N ASP A 29 -32.48 -34.78 26.99
CA ASP A 29 -31.23 -35.15 26.31
C ASP A 29 -30.01 -34.29 26.73
N LEU A 30 -30.18 -33.39 27.70
CA LEU A 30 -29.15 -32.44 28.16
C LEU A 30 -28.36 -32.96 29.39
N ASN A 31 -27.08 -32.59 29.48
CA ASN A 31 -26.18 -32.92 30.60
C ASN A 31 -26.75 -32.53 31.97
N ASN A 32 -26.45 -33.32 33.01
CA ASN A 32 -27.04 -33.19 34.36
C ASN A 32 -26.99 -31.77 34.97
N ALA A 33 -25.93 -31.00 34.73
CA ALA A 33 -25.79 -29.63 35.24
C ALA A 33 -26.75 -28.63 34.56
N SER A 34 -26.97 -28.78 33.25
CA SER A 34 -27.91 -27.97 32.47
C SER A 34 -29.36 -28.37 32.74
N ARG A 35 -29.59 -29.66 33.02
CA ARG A 35 -30.91 -30.19 33.41
C ARG A 35 -31.38 -29.62 34.76
N SER A 36 -30.49 -29.46 35.74
CA SER A 36 -30.80 -28.87 37.04
C SER A 36 -31.14 -27.38 36.96
N SER A 37 -30.50 -26.61 36.07
CA SER A 37 -30.79 -25.18 35.89
C SER A 37 -32.07 -24.90 35.11
N LEU A 38 -32.58 -25.88 34.35
CA LEU A 38 -33.84 -25.77 33.58
C LEU A 38 -35.03 -26.41 34.32
N GLN A 39 -34.87 -26.77 35.60
CA GLN A 39 -35.89 -27.50 36.37
C GLN A 39 -36.90 -26.59 37.08
N ASN A 40 -36.54 -25.34 37.34
CA ASN A 40 -37.44 -24.37 37.96
C ASN A 40 -38.00 -23.39 36.90
N PRO A 41 -39.33 -23.31 36.72
CA PRO A 41 -39.97 -22.42 35.74
C PRO A 41 -39.85 -20.92 36.07
N ASN A 42 -39.14 -20.55 37.15
CA ASN A 42 -38.91 -19.17 37.58
C ASN A 42 -37.45 -18.72 37.44
N ASP A 43 -36.58 -19.54 36.85
CA ASP A 43 -35.19 -19.19 36.56
C ASP A 43 -35.09 -18.35 35.27
N GLU A 44 -34.22 -17.33 35.23
CA GLU A 44 -34.08 -16.41 34.09
C GLU A 44 -33.71 -17.16 32.80
N VAL A 45 -32.93 -18.23 32.93
CA VAL A 45 -32.47 -19.08 31.82
C VAL A 45 -33.63 -19.81 31.15
N TYR A 46 -34.62 -20.26 31.92
CA TYR A 46 -35.81 -20.92 31.38
C TYR A 46 -36.62 -19.93 30.53
N LYS A 47 -36.84 -18.70 31.00
CA LYS A 47 -37.57 -17.66 30.26
C LYS A 47 -36.84 -17.20 29.00
N LEU A 48 -35.50 -17.09 29.04
CA LEU A 48 -34.68 -16.75 27.88
C LEU A 48 -34.73 -17.85 26.81
N SER A 49 -34.62 -19.12 27.22
CA SER A 49 -34.70 -20.25 26.30
C SER A 49 -36.10 -20.41 25.69
N GLN A 50 -37.16 -20.16 26.47
CA GLN A 50 -38.53 -20.15 25.98
C GLN A 50 -38.74 -19.03 24.95
N LYS A 51 -38.25 -17.82 25.24
CA LYS A 51 -38.33 -16.69 24.31
C LYS A 51 -37.56 -16.94 23.02
N TYR A 52 -36.39 -17.57 23.08
CA TYR A 52 -35.64 -17.94 21.87
C TYR A 52 -36.37 -18.97 21.01
N LEU A 53 -36.95 -20.00 21.63
CA LEU A 53 -37.78 -20.99 20.93
C LEU A 53 -39.05 -20.34 20.35
N GLU A 54 -39.62 -19.37 21.04
CA GLU A 54 -40.77 -18.61 20.57
C GLU A 54 -40.38 -17.72 19.38
N ASP A 55 -39.24 -17.01 19.43
CA ASP A 55 -38.71 -16.24 18.29
C ASP A 55 -38.36 -17.13 17.08
N LEU A 56 -37.94 -18.38 17.31
CA LEU A 56 -37.69 -19.36 16.24
C LEU A 56 -38.99 -19.85 15.60
N LEU A 57 -40.04 -20.05 16.40
CA LEU A 57 -41.37 -20.49 15.96
C LEU A 57 -42.18 -19.36 15.33
N ILE A 58 -41.91 -18.09 15.67
CA ILE A 58 -42.53 -16.89 15.07
C ILE A 58 -41.98 -16.59 13.66
N ASN A 59 -40.82 -17.17 13.27
CA ASN A 59 -40.39 -17.17 11.88
C ASN A 59 -41.22 -18.19 11.08
N ASP A 60 -42.49 -17.85 10.85
CA ASP A 60 -43.54 -18.59 10.12
C ASP A 60 -43.19 -18.91 8.64
N GLU A 61 -42.01 -18.53 8.16
CA GLU A 61 -41.55 -18.83 6.79
C GLU A 61 -40.96 -20.25 6.64
N LEU A 62 -40.72 -20.98 7.73
CA LEU A 62 -40.15 -22.34 7.71
C LEU A 62 -41.13 -23.46 8.09
N LEU A 63 -42.37 -23.14 8.49
CA LEU A 63 -43.40 -24.12 8.86
C LEU A 63 -44.71 -23.99 8.06
N SER A 64 -44.74 -23.19 6.99
CA SER A 64 -45.89 -23.16 6.07
C SER A 64 -45.90 -24.43 5.20
N THR A 65 -46.72 -25.40 5.61
CA THR A 65 -47.09 -26.58 4.82
C THR A 65 -48.02 -26.27 3.63
N ASP A 66 -48.08 -25.03 3.16
CA ASP A 66 -48.91 -24.61 2.02
C ASP A 66 -48.37 -25.11 0.66
N GLN A 67 -47.17 -25.68 0.62
CA GLN A 67 -46.70 -26.42 -0.56
C GLN A 67 -47.24 -27.86 -0.64
N PHE A 68 -47.95 -28.32 0.40
CA PHE A 68 -48.34 -29.73 0.54
C PHE A 68 -49.83 -30.02 0.39
N THR A 69 -50.70 -29.02 0.19
CA THR A 69 -52.12 -29.30 -0.12
C THR A 69 -52.74 -28.27 -1.07
N THR A 70 -53.15 -28.77 -2.24
CA THR A 70 -54.03 -28.17 -3.25
C THR A 70 -53.39 -27.25 -4.30
N THR A 71 -53.37 -27.72 -5.56
CA THR A 71 -54.05 -27.05 -6.69
C THR A 71 -53.93 -27.90 -7.96
N SER A 72 -54.91 -28.78 -8.14
CA SER A 72 -55.31 -29.27 -9.47
C SER A 72 -56.17 -28.20 -10.14
N THR A 73 -55.60 -27.30 -10.94
CA THR A 73 -56.34 -26.57 -11.99
C THR A 73 -55.38 -25.99 -13.05
N ALA A 74 -55.40 -26.63 -14.22
CA ALA A 74 -55.36 -26.09 -15.58
C ALA A 74 -54.37 -24.97 -15.98
N PHE A 75 -53.34 -25.38 -16.73
CA PHE A 75 -53.06 -24.99 -18.12
C PHE A 75 -53.66 -23.66 -18.65
N SER A 76 -52.77 -22.74 -19.00
CA SER A 76 -52.75 -22.17 -20.36
C SER A 76 -51.30 -21.83 -20.75
N ALA A 77 -50.64 -22.76 -21.42
CA ALA A 77 -49.56 -22.41 -22.34
C ALA A 77 -49.46 -23.51 -23.39
N GLU A 78 -49.45 -23.06 -24.63
CA GLU A 78 -49.27 -23.84 -25.84
C GLU A 78 -47.92 -24.57 -25.82
N SER A 79 -47.99 -25.83 -26.24
CA SER A 79 -46.94 -26.79 -26.62
C SER A 79 -45.82 -26.24 -27.55
N PRO A 80 -44.76 -27.02 -27.91
CA PRO A 80 -44.38 -28.38 -27.47
C PRO A 80 -42.87 -28.60 -27.18
N ALA A 81 -42.61 -29.79 -26.60
CA ALA A 81 -41.59 -30.77 -27.03
C ALA A 81 -40.50 -31.14 -25.99
N ASN A 82 -40.83 -32.23 -25.30
CA ASN A 82 -40.01 -33.44 -25.13
C ASN A 82 -39.37 -33.65 -23.74
N GLY A 83 -39.86 -34.70 -23.05
CA GLY A 83 -39.15 -35.33 -21.94
C GLY A 83 -39.96 -35.52 -20.67
N ASN A 84 -40.98 -36.38 -20.71
CA ASN A 84 -41.59 -37.12 -19.59
C ASN A 84 -40.95 -36.91 -18.19
N ILE A 85 -41.43 -35.91 -17.45
CA ILE A 85 -41.40 -35.96 -15.99
C ILE A 85 -42.78 -36.47 -15.58
N HIS A 86 -42.94 -37.80 -15.61
CA HIS A 86 -43.92 -38.43 -14.75
C HIS A 86 -43.43 -38.13 -13.33
N SER A 87 -44.07 -37.21 -12.63
CA SER A 87 -43.97 -37.10 -11.17
C SER A 87 -44.50 -38.42 -10.60
N LYS A 88 -43.61 -39.42 -10.47
CA LYS A 88 -43.95 -40.71 -9.87
C LYS A 88 -44.45 -40.42 -8.46
N ASN A 89 -45.62 -40.95 -8.10
CA ASN A 89 -46.15 -40.80 -6.76
C ASN A 89 -45.14 -41.31 -5.72
N VAL A 90 -45.02 -40.64 -4.59
CA VAL A 90 -44.05 -40.93 -3.50
C VAL A 90 -44.05 -42.42 -3.10
N THR A 91 -45.19 -43.10 -3.17
CA THR A 91 -45.28 -44.55 -2.93
C THR A 91 -44.53 -45.40 -3.95
N GLN A 92 -44.46 -44.98 -5.20
CA GLN A 92 -43.66 -45.64 -6.23
C GLN A 92 -42.16 -45.37 -6.05
N GLU A 93 -41.79 -44.17 -5.60
CA GLU A 93 -40.41 -43.84 -5.25
C GLU A 93 -39.93 -44.62 -4.03
N ILE A 94 -40.77 -44.76 -2.99
CA ILE A 94 -40.48 -45.60 -1.82
C ILE A 94 -40.29 -47.07 -2.25
N ALA A 95 -41.13 -47.60 -3.12
CA ALA A 95 -40.99 -48.97 -3.62
C ALA A 95 -39.72 -49.16 -4.49
N GLU A 96 -39.34 -48.14 -5.27
CA GLU A 96 -38.12 -48.16 -6.09
C GLU A 96 -36.86 -48.05 -5.21
N LEU A 97 -36.91 -47.25 -4.14
CA LEU A 97 -35.85 -47.16 -3.13
C LEU A 97 -35.71 -48.45 -2.31
N ASP A 98 -36.81 -49.09 -1.90
CA ASP A 98 -36.77 -50.39 -1.22
C ASP A 98 -36.16 -51.48 -2.11
N LEU A 99 -36.48 -51.47 -3.41
CA LEU A 99 -35.88 -52.38 -4.38
C LEU A 99 -34.38 -52.13 -4.53
N GLN A 100 -33.96 -50.86 -4.60
CA GLN A 100 -32.55 -50.48 -4.63
C GLN A 100 -31.81 -50.87 -3.36
N GLN A 101 -32.41 -50.67 -2.19
CA GLN A 101 -31.84 -51.09 -0.91
C GLN A 101 -31.68 -52.62 -0.85
N HIS A 102 -32.66 -53.38 -1.32
CA HIS A 102 -32.53 -54.83 -1.43
C HIS A 102 -31.44 -55.27 -2.41
N GLN A 103 -31.29 -54.57 -3.56
CA GLN A 103 -30.23 -54.84 -4.52
C GLN A 103 -28.85 -54.51 -3.95
N ILE A 104 -28.70 -53.38 -3.27
CA ILE A 104 -27.47 -52.98 -2.58
C ILE A 104 -27.14 -53.98 -1.48
N ASN A 105 -28.10 -54.41 -0.67
CA ASN A 105 -27.88 -55.44 0.35
C ASN A 105 -27.44 -56.77 -0.26
N LYS A 106 -28.00 -57.15 -1.41
CA LYS A 106 -27.57 -58.37 -2.13
C LYS A 106 -26.16 -58.22 -2.69
N GLN A 107 -25.82 -57.05 -3.22
CA GLN A 107 -24.47 -56.73 -3.68
C GLN A 107 -23.47 -56.71 -2.51
N LEU A 108 -23.80 -56.07 -1.40
CA LEU A 108 -23.02 -56.07 -0.16
C LEU A 108 -22.83 -57.47 0.39
N SER A 109 -23.86 -58.33 0.39
CA SER A 109 -23.72 -59.72 0.81
C SER A 109 -22.76 -60.47 -0.12
N SER A 110 -22.90 -60.32 -1.45
CA SER A 110 -21.97 -60.97 -2.39
C SER A 110 -20.53 -60.44 -2.29
N LEU A 111 -20.36 -59.15 -2.00
CA LEU A 111 -19.06 -58.50 -1.83
C LEU A 111 -18.42 -58.89 -0.49
N THR A 112 -19.24 -58.99 0.57
CA THR A 112 -18.83 -59.49 1.89
C THR A 112 -18.46 -60.96 1.82
N ASP A 113 -19.20 -61.78 1.06
CA ASP A 113 -18.86 -63.19 0.85
C ASP A 113 -17.58 -63.34 0.02
N SER A 114 -17.38 -62.49 -1.00
CA SER A 114 -16.16 -62.52 -1.83
C SER A 114 -14.91 -62.00 -1.11
N HIS A 115 -15.07 -61.05 -0.18
CA HIS A 115 -13.96 -60.43 0.56
C HIS A 115 -13.97 -60.81 2.05
N LYS A 116 -14.65 -61.91 2.40
CA LYS A 116 -14.77 -62.37 3.78
C LYS A 116 -13.42 -62.54 4.45
N ASP A 117 -12.47 -63.14 3.73
CA ASP A 117 -11.13 -63.40 4.26
C ASP A 117 -10.36 -62.10 4.48
N LEU A 118 -10.43 -61.14 3.55
CA LEU A 118 -9.83 -59.81 3.73
C LEU A 118 -10.44 -59.03 4.89
N ILE A 119 -11.75 -59.13 5.10
CA ILE A 119 -12.44 -58.48 6.22
C ILE A 119 -12.02 -59.12 7.55
N ILE A 120 -11.88 -60.45 7.58
CA ILE A 120 -11.40 -61.19 8.76
C ILE A 120 -9.95 -60.81 9.05
N ASP A 121 -9.08 -60.75 8.04
CA ASP A 121 -7.68 -60.36 8.18
C ASP A 121 -7.56 -58.93 8.71
N VAL A 122 -8.29 -57.96 8.14
CA VAL A 122 -8.31 -56.58 8.64
C VAL A 122 -8.84 -56.50 10.07
N ASN A 123 -9.84 -57.31 10.43
CA ASN A 123 -10.34 -57.34 11.80
C ASN A 123 -9.31 -57.97 12.77
N HIS A 124 -8.57 -58.97 12.30
CA HIS A 124 -7.48 -59.55 13.07
C HIS A 124 -6.36 -58.53 13.30
N ASP A 125 -5.92 -57.83 12.25
CA ASP A 125 -4.92 -56.77 12.31
C ASP A 125 -5.38 -55.63 13.22
N LEU A 126 -6.64 -55.20 13.13
CA LEU A 126 -7.19 -54.16 14.01
C LEU A 126 -7.25 -54.60 15.46
N ASN A 127 -7.57 -55.87 15.74
CA ASN A 127 -7.55 -56.40 17.09
C ASN A 127 -6.11 -56.56 17.61
N GLU A 128 -5.16 -56.96 16.77
CA GLU A 128 -3.75 -57.04 17.12
C GLU A 128 -3.18 -55.66 17.42
N ILE A 129 -3.47 -54.66 16.59
CA ILE A 129 -3.14 -53.25 16.83
C ILE A 129 -3.79 -52.78 18.12
N ASN A 130 -5.08 -53.06 18.36
CA ASN A 130 -5.75 -52.64 19.59
C ASN A 130 -5.15 -53.30 20.84
N ASN A 131 -4.74 -54.56 20.74
CA ASN A 131 -4.05 -55.27 21.82
C ASN A 131 -2.66 -54.70 22.07
N ASN A 132 -1.90 -54.39 21.01
CA ASN A 132 -0.59 -53.74 21.12
C ASN A 132 -0.73 -52.32 21.69
N LEU A 133 -1.73 -51.55 21.26
CA LEU A 133 -1.98 -50.20 21.76
C LEU A 133 -2.49 -50.20 23.21
N THR A 134 -3.20 -51.24 23.65
CA THR A 134 -3.67 -51.34 25.03
C THR A 134 -2.57 -51.86 25.96
N ASN A 135 -1.82 -52.89 25.55
CA ASN A 135 -0.86 -53.54 26.44
C ASN A 135 0.55 -52.95 26.32
N ASP A 136 1.06 -52.73 25.11
CA ASP A 136 2.44 -52.26 24.94
C ASP A 136 2.61 -50.79 25.27
N TYR A 137 1.62 -49.93 24.98
CA TYR A 137 1.67 -48.54 25.46
C TYR A 137 1.57 -48.45 26.98
N GLN A 138 0.71 -49.25 27.63
CA GLN A 138 0.65 -49.27 29.10
C GLN A 138 1.95 -49.81 29.70
N ASN A 139 2.55 -50.83 29.10
CA ASN A 139 3.84 -51.37 29.52
C ASN A 139 5.00 -50.39 29.26
N ALA A 140 4.99 -49.66 28.15
CA ALA A 140 5.97 -48.63 27.82
C ALA A 140 5.81 -47.41 28.74
N ILE A 141 4.58 -46.97 29.03
CA ILE A 141 4.28 -45.91 30.00
C ILE A 141 4.72 -46.34 31.40
N ASN A 142 4.44 -47.57 31.82
CA ASN A 142 4.87 -48.08 33.12
C ASN A 142 6.38 -48.22 33.21
N SER A 143 7.04 -48.64 32.13
CA SER A 143 8.50 -48.69 32.03
C SER A 143 9.12 -47.28 32.09
N LEU A 144 8.53 -46.31 31.39
CA LEU A 144 8.88 -44.89 31.47
C LEU A 144 8.65 -44.32 32.87
N LYS A 145 7.52 -44.66 33.51
CA LYS A 145 7.21 -44.22 34.87
C LYS A 145 8.20 -44.79 35.89
N LYS A 146 8.67 -46.02 35.65
CA LYS A 146 9.70 -46.68 36.45
C LYS A 146 11.09 -46.09 36.22
N SER A 147 11.43 -45.67 34.99
CA SER A 147 12.68 -44.96 34.70
C SER A 147 12.67 -43.53 35.23
N VAL A 148 11.54 -42.83 35.17
CA VAL A 148 11.39 -41.45 35.67
C VAL A 148 11.44 -41.39 37.20
N ASN A 149 10.97 -42.43 37.91
CA ASN A 149 11.01 -42.46 39.38
C ASN A 149 12.40 -42.72 39.97
N ILE A 150 13.40 -43.10 39.17
CA ILE A 150 14.76 -43.37 39.66
C ILE A 150 15.57 -42.06 39.84
N ASP A 151 15.15 -40.94 39.25
CA ASP A 151 15.88 -39.67 39.29
C ASP A 151 15.23 -38.58 40.15
N SER A 152 14.69 -38.94 41.33
CA SER A 152 14.32 -37.97 42.38
C SER A 152 15.54 -37.33 43.08
N LYS A 153 16.58 -36.99 42.30
CA LYS A 153 17.75 -36.20 42.72
C LYS A 153 18.10 -35.05 41.77
N PHE A 154 17.26 -34.72 40.78
CA PHE A 154 17.45 -33.55 39.92
C PHE A 154 16.52 -32.40 40.33
N HIS A 155 16.91 -31.64 41.35
CA HIS A 155 16.23 -30.40 41.74
C HIS A 155 17.02 -29.16 41.30
N VAL A 156 17.37 -29.07 40.00
CA VAL A 156 17.97 -27.85 39.41
C VAL A 156 17.49 -27.72 37.96
N SER A 157 16.28 -27.19 37.73
CA SER A 157 15.97 -26.48 36.48
C SER A 157 14.65 -25.69 36.46
N ASP A 158 13.66 -26.01 37.28
CA ASP A 158 12.34 -25.34 37.20
C ASP A 158 12.35 -23.85 37.57
N HIS A 159 13.26 -23.42 38.45
CA HIS A 159 13.29 -22.03 38.91
C HIS A 159 13.79 -21.05 37.83
N TYR A 160 14.61 -21.51 36.87
CA TYR A 160 15.13 -20.68 35.77
C TYR A 160 14.11 -20.52 34.63
N TYR A 161 13.34 -21.57 34.32
CA TYR A 161 12.32 -21.48 33.26
C TYR A 161 11.10 -20.65 33.69
N LYS A 162 10.70 -20.72 34.97
CA LYS A 162 9.56 -19.95 35.50
C LYS A 162 9.86 -18.45 35.60
N LEU A 163 11.05 -18.08 36.08
CA LEU A 163 11.50 -16.67 36.13
C LEU A 163 11.68 -16.07 34.73
N ASN A 164 12.17 -16.86 33.76
CA ASN A 164 12.27 -16.40 32.37
C ASN A 164 10.88 -16.24 31.72
N GLN A 165 9.92 -17.12 32.00
CA GLN A 165 8.56 -16.97 31.47
C GLN A 165 7.83 -15.76 32.04
N GLU A 166 7.92 -15.50 33.35
CA GLU A 166 7.29 -14.33 33.97
C GLU A 166 7.92 -13.01 33.51
N SER A 167 9.26 -12.97 33.32
CA SER A 167 9.96 -11.79 32.82
C SER A 167 9.84 -11.59 31.30
N ILE A 168 9.66 -12.64 30.50
CA ILE A 168 9.34 -12.52 29.08
C ILE A 168 7.90 -12.03 28.91
N LEU A 169 6.93 -12.55 29.70
CA LEU A 169 5.55 -12.10 29.65
C LEU A 169 5.42 -10.63 30.08
N SER A 170 6.15 -10.19 31.11
CA SER A 170 6.09 -8.80 31.58
C SER A 170 6.73 -7.81 30.62
N ASN A 171 7.66 -8.25 29.77
CA ASN A 171 8.37 -7.41 28.81
C ASN A 171 7.88 -7.64 27.36
N ILE A 172 6.85 -8.46 27.15
CA ILE A 172 6.38 -8.82 25.81
C ILE A 172 5.89 -7.59 25.04
N ASP A 173 5.24 -6.65 25.73
CA ASP A 173 4.79 -5.39 25.15
C ASP A 173 5.97 -4.54 24.68
N THR A 174 7.03 -4.42 25.49
CA THR A 174 8.23 -3.66 25.10
C THR A 174 8.99 -4.30 23.94
N VAL A 175 8.95 -5.64 23.83
CA VAL A 175 9.54 -6.37 22.71
C VAL A 175 8.69 -6.16 21.45
N LEU A 176 7.36 -6.17 21.58
CA LEU A 176 6.44 -5.90 20.49
C LEU A 176 6.62 -4.48 19.97
N ASP A 177 6.72 -3.48 20.85
CA ASP A 177 6.98 -2.09 20.47
C ASP A 177 8.25 -1.95 19.62
N ILE A 178 9.33 -2.68 19.97
CA ILE A 178 10.57 -2.66 19.19
C ILE A 178 10.40 -3.35 17.84
N LEU A 179 9.62 -4.44 17.79
CA LEU A 179 9.30 -5.15 16.54
C LEU A 179 8.36 -4.33 15.63
N GLU A 180 7.59 -3.41 16.19
CA GLU A 180 6.71 -2.50 15.45
C GLU A 180 7.44 -1.27 14.87
N LEU A 181 8.66 -0.95 15.35
CA LEU A 181 9.43 0.20 14.86
C LEU A 181 9.63 0.27 13.34
N PRO A 182 9.88 -0.83 12.60
CA PRO A 182 9.97 -0.78 11.13
C PRO A 182 8.65 -0.35 10.48
N THR A 183 7.53 -0.84 11.01
CA THR A 183 6.19 -0.50 10.54
C THR A 183 5.87 0.97 10.86
N LEU A 184 6.23 1.43 12.05
CA LEU A 184 6.11 2.83 12.45
C LEU A 184 6.96 3.74 11.55
N CYS A 185 8.22 3.37 11.29
CA CYS A 185 9.10 4.08 10.37
C CYS A 185 8.49 4.22 8.98
N ARG A 186 7.92 3.12 8.44
CA ARG A 186 7.20 3.14 7.17
C ARG A 186 6.01 4.11 7.20
N LEU A 187 5.24 4.13 8.29
CA LEU A 187 4.10 5.04 8.43
C LEU A 187 4.54 6.51 8.47
N CYS A 188 5.58 6.84 9.23
CA CYS A 188 6.16 8.19 9.28
C CYS A 188 6.62 8.65 7.89
N ILE A 189 7.24 7.77 7.09
CA ILE A 189 7.64 8.05 5.71
C ILE A 189 6.43 8.36 4.82
N LEU A 190 5.34 7.58 4.94
CA LEU A 190 4.11 7.79 4.17
C LEU A 190 3.40 9.09 4.53
N GLN A 191 3.46 9.50 5.81
CA GLN A 191 2.89 10.76 6.28
C GLN A 191 3.75 11.99 5.92
N GLY A 192 4.99 11.79 5.46
CA GLY A 192 5.93 12.88 5.13
C GLY A 192 6.76 13.37 6.32
N ASN A 193 6.68 12.71 7.47
CA ASN A 193 7.45 13.03 8.66
C ASN A 193 8.81 12.32 8.65
N TYR A 194 9.70 12.78 7.77
CA TYR A 194 10.99 12.15 7.54
C TYR A 194 11.98 12.30 8.72
N GLN A 195 11.85 13.32 9.56
CA GLN A 195 12.75 13.50 10.73
C GLN A 195 12.49 12.43 11.80
N GLU A 196 11.23 12.15 12.13
CA GLU A 196 10.82 11.09 13.05
C GLU A 196 11.31 9.72 12.55
N SER A 197 11.24 9.49 11.24
CA SER A 197 11.75 8.27 10.60
C SER A 197 13.26 8.08 10.81
N LEU A 198 14.04 9.17 10.79
CA LEU A 198 15.47 9.13 11.08
C LEU A 198 15.77 8.91 12.57
N GLU A 199 14.98 9.49 13.46
CA GLU A 199 15.11 9.29 14.90
C GLU A 199 14.91 7.82 15.28
N ILE A 200 13.92 7.14 14.67
CA ILE A 200 13.71 5.70 14.83
C ILE A 200 14.95 4.90 14.39
N SER A 201 15.60 5.28 13.29
CA SER A 201 16.83 4.65 12.80
C SER A 201 18.02 4.85 13.74
N ILE A 202 18.18 6.05 14.30
CA ILE A 202 19.22 6.33 15.29
C ILE A 202 18.96 5.54 16.58
N TYR A 203 17.69 5.43 16.99
CA TYR A 203 17.30 4.68 18.17
C TYR A 203 17.63 3.18 18.04
N ILE A 204 17.26 2.53 16.92
CA ILE A 204 17.58 1.10 16.73
C ILE A 204 19.09 0.85 16.64
N LYS A 205 19.85 1.77 16.02
CA LYS A 205 21.32 1.69 15.98
C LYS A 205 21.93 1.79 17.38
N SER A 206 21.41 2.69 18.22
CA SER A 206 21.81 2.79 19.62
C SER A 206 21.52 1.50 20.40
N LEU A 207 20.36 0.86 20.15
CA LEU A 207 20.02 -0.43 20.74
C LEU A 207 20.95 -1.56 20.28
N ILE A 208 21.38 -1.58 19.01
CA ILE A 208 22.38 -2.54 18.51
C ILE A 208 23.72 -2.37 19.25
N ILE A 209 24.16 -1.13 19.46
CA ILE A 209 25.41 -0.84 20.18
C ILE A 209 25.31 -1.27 21.65
N ARG A 210 24.16 -1.01 22.29
CA ARG A 210 23.91 -1.37 23.70
C ARG A 210 23.76 -2.88 23.90
N PHE A 211 23.18 -3.59 22.93
CA PHE A 211 22.89 -5.03 23.01
C PHE A 211 23.39 -5.82 21.79
N PRO A 212 24.72 -5.93 21.60
CA PRO A 212 25.31 -6.48 20.37
C PRO A 212 25.08 -8.00 20.18
N LYS A 213 24.70 -8.71 21.25
CA LYS A 213 24.46 -10.16 21.24
C LYS A 213 23.10 -10.54 20.63
N LEU A 214 22.15 -9.61 20.56
CA LEU A 214 20.79 -9.87 20.10
C LEU A 214 20.70 -9.66 18.58
N GLN A 215 20.49 -10.74 17.83
CA GLN A 215 20.37 -10.69 16.37
C GLN A 215 19.08 -10.00 15.90
N ILE A 216 18.03 -10.00 16.73
CA ILE A 216 16.73 -9.40 16.37
C ILE A 216 16.86 -7.91 16.04
N PHE A 217 17.66 -7.15 16.79
CA PHE A 217 17.86 -5.72 16.52
C PHE A 217 18.57 -5.46 15.19
N LYS A 218 19.44 -6.38 14.74
CA LYS A 218 20.05 -6.30 13.41
C LYS A 218 19.01 -6.49 12.31
N ILE A 219 18.16 -7.51 12.44
CA ILE A 219 17.06 -7.77 11.49
C ILE A 219 16.12 -6.56 11.41
N VAL A 220 15.71 -6.01 12.55
CA VAL A 220 14.86 -4.81 12.62
C VAL A 220 15.55 -3.60 12.00
N SER A 221 16.86 -3.42 12.24
CA SER A 221 17.64 -2.34 11.61
C SER A 221 17.71 -2.51 10.09
N ASP A 222 17.93 -3.72 9.58
CA ASP A 222 17.98 -3.98 8.13
C ASP A 222 16.63 -3.64 7.47
N GLN A 223 15.51 -3.97 8.12
CA GLN A 223 14.18 -3.60 7.66
C GLN A 223 13.98 -2.07 7.62
N ILE A 224 14.40 -1.36 8.66
CA ILE A 224 14.37 0.10 8.71
C ILE A 224 15.24 0.71 7.60
N GLU A 225 16.43 0.16 7.37
CA GLU A 225 17.31 0.63 6.28
C GLU A 225 16.67 0.46 4.90
N ILE A 226 15.96 -0.64 4.65
CA ILE A 226 15.21 -0.84 3.41
C ILE A 226 14.14 0.25 3.22
N GLU A 227 13.40 0.59 4.26
CA GLU A 227 12.39 1.66 4.20
C GLU A 227 13.03 3.05 4.02
N LEU A 228 14.16 3.33 4.68
CA LEU A 228 14.92 4.56 4.46
C LEU A 228 15.47 4.69 3.04
N GLN A 229 15.87 3.58 2.40
CA GLN A 229 16.29 3.57 1.00
C GLN A 229 15.11 3.90 0.06
N LYS A 230 13.89 3.45 0.38
CA LYS A 230 12.68 3.86 -0.36
C LYS A 230 12.38 5.34 -0.16
N MET A 231 12.49 5.83 1.08
CA MET A 231 12.37 7.26 1.40
C MET A 231 13.37 8.09 0.58
N LEU A 232 14.64 7.69 0.53
CA LEU A 232 15.69 8.37 -0.23
C LEU A 232 15.31 8.49 -1.72
N LYS A 233 14.86 7.40 -2.34
CA LYS A 233 14.40 7.42 -3.75
C LYS A 233 13.21 8.37 -3.94
N GLY A 234 12.26 8.36 -3.01
CA GLY A 234 11.11 9.27 -3.01
C GLY A 234 11.53 10.75 -2.90
N LEU A 235 12.43 11.06 -1.99
CA LEU A 235 12.99 12.41 -1.79
C LEU A 235 13.75 12.89 -3.03
N LEU A 236 14.56 12.03 -3.64
CA LEU A 236 15.27 12.36 -4.90
C LEU A 236 14.30 12.63 -6.05
N LYS A 237 13.19 11.88 -6.14
CA LYS A 237 12.14 12.13 -7.13
C LYS A 237 11.44 13.46 -6.86
N LEU A 238 11.17 13.78 -5.59
CA LEU A 238 10.55 15.04 -5.17
C LEU A 238 11.47 16.23 -5.49
N LEU A 239 12.79 16.10 -5.36
CA LEU A 239 13.75 17.14 -5.74
C LEU A 239 13.76 17.50 -7.23
N ASN A 240 13.20 16.64 -8.10
CA ASN A 240 13.07 16.90 -9.53
C ASN A 240 11.78 17.69 -9.88
N THR A 241 10.92 18.00 -8.90
CA THR A 241 9.68 18.76 -9.12
C THR A 241 9.82 20.20 -8.64
N ASN A 242 8.82 21.04 -8.95
CA ASN A 242 8.79 22.42 -8.51
C ASN A 242 8.54 22.49 -6.99
N LEU A 243 9.61 22.69 -6.22
CA LEU A 243 9.58 22.79 -4.77
C LEU A 243 9.95 24.19 -4.28
N LYS A 244 9.31 24.64 -3.20
CA LYS A 244 9.72 25.86 -2.50
C LYS A 244 11.08 25.66 -1.82
N GLN A 245 11.86 26.73 -1.72
CA GLN A 245 13.19 26.74 -1.09
C GLN A 245 13.23 26.06 0.29
N ASN A 246 12.24 26.30 1.14
CA ASN A 246 12.16 25.70 2.47
C ASN A 246 12.06 24.17 2.44
N HIS A 247 11.34 23.60 1.47
CA HIS A 247 11.22 22.14 1.34
C HIS A 247 12.53 21.53 0.85
N ILE A 248 13.19 22.18 -0.10
CA ILE A 248 14.52 21.74 -0.58
C ILE A 248 15.50 21.71 0.59
N LEU A 249 15.58 22.79 1.39
CA LEU A 249 16.46 22.83 2.57
C LEU A 249 16.17 21.69 3.55
N LYS A 250 14.90 21.42 3.86
CA LYS A 250 14.50 20.30 4.73
C LYS A 250 14.95 18.96 4.17
N ILE A 251 14.76 18.71 2.87
CA ILE A 251 15.20 17.48 2.23
C ILE A 251 16.72 17.33 2.33
N PHE A 252 17.47 18.39 2.06
CA PHE A 252 18.94 18.35 2.16
C PHE A 252 19.42 18.14 3.60
N GLN A 253 18.73 18.67 4.61
CA GLN A 253 19.00 18.37 6.02
C GLN A 253 18.74 16.90 6.39
N ILE A 254 17.73 16.27 5.79
CA ILE A 254 17.45 14.83 5.96
C ILE A 254 18.53 14.01 5.27
N LEU A 255 18.89 14.37 4.03
CA LEU A 255 19.95 13.71 3.26
C LEU A 255 21.31 13.80 3.94
N SER A 256 21.65 14.94 4.54
CA SER A 256 22.92 15.12 5.26
C SER A 256 23.00 14.28 6.54
N LYS A 257 21.85 14.00 7.17
CA LYS A 257 21.76 13.16 8.37
C LYS A 257 21.81 11.66 8.06
N LEU A 258 21.50 11.25 6.83
CA LEU A 258 21.58 9.85 6.42
C LEU A 258 23.04 9.41 6.35
N GLU A 259 23.39 8.47 7.23
CA GLU A 259 24.75 7.98 7.43
C GLU A 259 25.30 7.18 6.23
N THR A 260 24.43 6.76 5.30
CA THR A 260 24.78 6.01 4.08
C THR A 260 25.68 6.77 3.09
N ILE A 261 25.87 8.07 3.27
CA ILE A 261 26.79 8.86 2.45
C ILE A 261 28.14 8.94 3.20
N THR A 262 28.94 7.88 3.27
CA THR A 262 30.03 7.85 4.29
C THR A 262 31.32 8.57 3.91
N THR A 263 31.65 8.70 2.62
CA THR A 263 33.04 8.99 2.19
C THR A 263 33.21 10.19 1.26
N ASN A 264 32.13 10.74 0.72
CA ASN A 264 32.13 11.97 -0.12
C ASN A 264 30.81 12.75 0.06
N LYS A 265 30.44 13.03 1.32
CA LYS A 265 29.16 13.67 1.69
C LYS A 265 28.88 14.90 0.86
N ASP A 266 29.81 15.82 0.86
CA ASP A 266 29.57 17.13 0.30
C ASP A 266 29.57 17.05 -1.22
N SER A 267 30.57 16.43 -1.86
CA SER A 267 30.61 16.29 -3.33
C SER A 267 29.39 15.54 -3.89
N LEU A 268 28.93 14.48 -3.23
CA LEU A 268 27.76 13.74 -3.67
C LEU A 268 26.46 14.55 -3.51
N LEU A 269 26.35 15.31 -2.42
CA LEU A 269 25.20 16.19 -2.17
C LEU A 269 25.14 17.34 -3.18
N HIS A 270 26.29 17.94 -3.53
CA HIS A 270 26.41 18.92 -4.61
C HIS A 270 25.94 18.35 -5.95
N ARG A 271 26.38 17.12 -6.30
CA ARG A 271 25.97 16.44 -7.53
C ARG A 271 24.48 16.11 -7.54
N ILE A 272 23.92 15.62 -6.44
CA ILE A 272 22.49 15.33 -6.33
C ILE A 272 21.67 16.60 -6.57
N TYR A 273 22.04 17.70 -5.92
CA TYR A 273 21.34 18.98 -6.09
C TYR A 273 21.38 19.45 -7.55
N LEU A 274 22.57 19.57 -8.12
CA LEU A 274 22.72 20.13 -9.47
C LEU A 274 22.05 19.23 -10.51
N ASN A 275 22.15 17.90 -10.36
CA ASN A 275 21.48 16.95 -11.24
C ASN A 275 19.95 17.01 -11.11
N SER A 276 19.41 17.13 -9.89
CA SER A 276 17.96 17.21 -9.69
C SER A 276 17.40 18.51 -10.28
N ARG A 277 18.11 19.63 -10.08
CA ARG A 277 17.75 20.93 -10.67
C ARG A 277 17.90 20.93 -12.19
N PHE A 278 18.91 20.26 -12.73
CA PHE A 278 19.06 20.09 -14.17
C PHE A 278 17.84 19.38 -14.75
N LYS A 279 17.46 18.22 -14.19
CA LYS A 279 16.28 17.46 -14.61
C LYS A 279 14.99 18.28 -14.48
N PHE A 280 14.84 19.01 -13.38
CA PHE A 280 13.69 19.90 -13.19
C PHE A 280 13.60 20.95 -14.31
N ILE A 281 14.68 21.66 -14.63
CA ILE A 281 14.70 22.68 -15.68
C ILE A 281 14.38 22.07 -17.05
N ILE A 282 14.95 20.91 -17.37
CA ILE A 282 14.66 20.22 -18.63
C ILE A 282 13.19 19.80 -18.72
N ASN A 283 12.60 19.27 -17.64
CA ASN A 283 11.18 18.90 -17.62
C ASN A 283 10.26 20.12 -17.79
N GLU A 284 10.58 21.25 -17.14
CA GLU A 284 9.83 22.51 -17.33
C GLU A 284 9.93 23.01 -18.77
N VAL A 285 11.09 22.87 -19.40
CA VAL A 285 11.28 23.19 -20.82
C VAL A 285 10.48 22.27 -21.74
N GLU A 286 10.47 20.97 -21.46
CA GLU A 286 9.68 20.00 -22.21
C GLU A 286 8.18 20.30 -22.13
N SER A 287 7.71 20.86 -21.00
CA SER A 287 6.32 21.32 -20.86
C SER A 287 5.95 22.46 -21.82
N LEU A 288 6.94 23.21 -22.34
CA LEU A 288 6.73 24.29 -23.31
C LEU A 288 6.66 23.78 -24.77
N THR A 289 6.99 22.51 -25.03
CA THR A 289 6.94 21.93 -26.39
C THR A 289 5.59 22.07 -27.12
N PRO A 290 4.41 22.10 -26.46
CA PRO A 290 3.14 22.36 -27.15
C PRO A 290 3.08 23.75 -27.78
N ILE A 291 3.72 24.75 -27.17
CA ILE A 291 3.72 26.16 -27.64
C ILE A 291 4.50 26.30 -28.95
N LEU A 292 5.51 25.44 -29.15
CA LEU A 292 6.30 25.40 -30.38
C LEU A 292 5.44 25.21 -31.64
N LYS A 293 4.32 24.48 -31.53
CA LYS A 293 3.40 24.24 -32.64
C LYS A 293 2.57 25.47 -33.03
N PHE A 294 2.38 26.41 -32.10
CA PHE A 294 1.54 27.60 -32.31
C PHE A 294 2.37 28.82 -32.72
N ASN A 295 3.39 29.18 -31.92
CA ASN A 295 4.19 30.37 -32.16
C ASN A 295 5.62 30.19 -31.65
N LYS A 296 6.56 30.07 -32.58
CA LYS A 296 7.99 29.85 -32.30
C LYS A 296 8.64 31.04 -31.57
N LEU A 297 8.22 32.28 -31.86
CA LEU A 297 8.73 33.49 -31.22
C LEU A 297 8.26 33.58 -29.76
N THR A 298 6.98 33.32 -29.51
CA THR A 298 6.41 33.27 -28.15
C THR A 298 7.02 32.13 -27.33
N TYR A 299 7.26 30.97 -27.98
CA TYR A 299 8.01 29.86 -27.38
C TYR A 299 9.42 30.31 -26.95
N LEU A 300 10.19 30.96 -27.83
CA LEU A 300 11.56 31.38 -27.54
C LEU A 300 11.62 32.40 -26.38
N LYS A 301 10.67 33.36 -26.34
CA LYS A 301 10.56 34.31 -25.21
C LYS A 301 10.29 33.58 -23.90
N ARG A 302 9.31 32.68 -23.90
CA ARG A 302 8.96 31.90 -22.71
C ARG A 302 10.08 30.96 -22.26
N PHE A 303 10.80 30.39 -23.22
CA PHE A 303 11.95 29.53 -22.98
C PHE A 303 13.07 30.28 -22.25
N VAL A 304 13.44 31.50 -22.69
CA VAL A 304 14.44 32.32 -21.98
C VAL A 304 13.97 32.72 -20.59
N GLU A 305 12.69 33.05 -20.42
CA GLU A 305 12.12 33.37 -19.10
C GLU A 305 12.27 32.21 -18.10
N VAL A 306 11.92 30.99 -18.52
CA VAL A 306 12.03 29.77 -17.70
C VAL A 306 13.49 29.49 -17.33
N TYR A 307 14.42 29.62 -18.28
CA TYR A 307 15.85 29.51 -18.00
C TYR A 307 16.31 30.56 -16.99
N ARG A 308 15.91 31.81 -17.16
CA ARG A 308 16.31 32.91 -16.27
C ARG A 308 15.78 32.73 -14.85
N GLU A 309 14.51 32.38 -14.69
CA GLU A 309 13.89 32.18 -13.38
C GLU A 309 14.48 30.96 -12.66
N HIS A 310 14.58 29.82 -13.34
CA HIS A 310 14.99 28.57 -12.69
C HIS A 310 16.50 28.45 -12.52
N ILE A 311 17.32 28.98 -13.41
CA ILE A 311 18.78 28.99 -13.21
C ILE A 311 19.13 29.92 -12.04
N TYR A 312 18.61 31.15 -12.03
CA TYR A 312 18.89 32.10 -10.95
C TYR A 312 18.46 31.55 -9.59
N SER A 313 17.23 31.04 -9.47
CA SER A 313 16.74 30.46 -8.23
C SER A 313 17.54 29.22 -7.80
N SER A 314 17.96 28.38 -8.74
CA SER A 314 18.80 27.20 -8.44
C SER A 314 20.18 27.60 -7.92
N ILE A 315 20.82 28.59 -8.53
CA ILE A 315 22.12 29.09 -8.07
C ILE A 315 21.97 29.74 -6.69
N HIS A 316 20.95 30.58 -6.50
CA HIS A 316 20.68 31.23 -5.23
C HIS A 316 20.49 30.22 -4.08
N ILE A 317 19.68 29.18 -4.30
CA ILE A 317 19.43 28.13 -3.32
C ILE A 317 20.70 27.29 -3.10
N TYR A 318 21.48 27.00 -4.14
CA TYR A 318 22.76 26.31 -4.01
C TYR A 318 23.73 27.07 -3.08
N HIS A 319 23.90 28.37 -3.31
CA HIS A 319 24.69 29.22 -2.40
C HIS A 319 24.12 29.27 -0.97
N THR A 320 22.80 29.17 -0.82
CA THR A 320 22.16 29.13 0.51
C THR A 320 22.39 27.82 1.25
N ILE A 321 22.35 26.68 0.54
CA ILE A 321 22.56 25.34 1.11
C ILE A 321 24.04 25.15 1.45
N PHE A 322 24.93 25.46 0.51
CA PHE A 322 26.33 25.07 0.59
C PHE A 322 27.28 26.18 1.05
N LYS A 323 26.80 27.42 1.23
CA LYS A 323 27.48 28.62 1.79
C LYS A 323 29.00 28.72 1.58
N ASN A 324 29.79 27.93 2.31
CA ASN A 324 31.25 27.98 2.33
C ASN A 324 31.95 26.89 1.49
N GLU A 325 31.24 25.87 1.00
CA GLU A 325 31.80 24.70 0.28
C GLU A 325 31.36 24.64 -1.19
N ILE A 326 31.24 25.80 -1.84
CA ILE A 326 30.74 25.90 -3.21
C ILE A 326 31.72 25.23 -4.18
N ASP A 327 31.30 24.13 -4.79
CA ASP A 327 32.03 23.50 -5.89
C ASP A 327 31.84 24.31 -7.19
N LYS A 328 32.75 25.27 -7.40
CA LYS A 328 32.74 26.15 -8.58
C LYS A 328 32.87 25.37 -9.89
N LEU A 329 33.54 24.22 -9.90
CA LEU A 329 33.72 23.43 -11.12
C LEU A 329 32.41 22.78 -11.54
N LEU A 330 31.72 22.11 -10.61
CA LEU A 330 30.41 21.50 -10.88
C LEU A 330 29.37 22.55 -11.24
N LEU A 331 29.38 23.70 -10.57
CA LEU A 331 28.48 24.80 -10.88
C LEU A 331 28.74 25.37 -12.29
N ASN A 332 30.00 25.56 -12.67
CA ASN A 332 30.38 25.96 -14.03
C ASN A 332 29.92 24.95 -15.07
N GLN A 333 30.13 23.64 -14.83
CA GLN A 333 29.70 22.59 -15.75
C GLN A 333 28.18 22.57 -15.92
N PHE A 334 27.43 22.70 -14.82
CA PHE A 334 25.97 22.79 -14.82
C PHE A 334 25.48 23.96 -15.66
N ILE A 335 26.00 25.17 -15.42
CA ILE A 335 25.57 26.37 -16.15
C ILE A 335 26.00 26.29 -17.61
N THR A 336 27.23 25.89 -17.91
CA THR A 336 27.74 25.77 -19.29
C THR A 336 26.89 24.80 -20.11
N THR A 337 26.47 23.68 -19.52
CA THR A 337 25.60 22.70 -20.19
C THR A 337 24.23 23.30 -20.51
N LEU A 338 23.63 24.03 -19.55
CA LEU A 338 22.35 24.70 -19.75
C LEU A 338 22.43 25.81 -20.80
N VAL A 339 23.48 26.65 -20.74
CA VAL A 339 23.69 27.72 -21.72
C VAL A 339 23.95 27.14 -23.11
N SER A 340 24.69 26.04 -23.23
CA SER A 340 24.90 25.35 -24.51
C SER A 340 23.59 24.80 -25.08
N ASN A 341 22.75 24.20 -24.23
CA ASN A 341 21.42 23.73 -24.63
C ASN A 341 20.52 24.89 -25.09
N LEU A 342 20.56 26.03 -24.39
CA LEU A 342 19.88 27.25 -24.79
C LEU A 342 20.37 27.72 -26.17
N CYS A 343 21.69 27.80 -26.37
CA CYS A 343 22.26 28.24 -27.65
C CYS A 343 21.86 27.31 -28.80
N ARG A 344 21.80 25.99 -28.56
CA ARG A 344 21.34 25.00 -29.54
C ARG A 344 19.87 25.19 -29.93
N GLU A 345 18.99 25.43 -28.96
CA GLU A 345 17.57 25.70 -29.22
C GLU A 345 17.37 27.00 -30.00
N PHE A 346 18.12 28.04 -29.65
CA PHE A 346 18.16 29.29 -30.41
C PHE A 346 18.65 29.07 -31.84
N THR A 347 19.70 28.29 -32.03
CA THR A 347 20.24 27.97 -33.36
C THR A 347 19.24 27.19 -34.22
N SER A 348 18.39 26.36 -33.62
CA SER A 348 17.37 25.59 -34.33
C SER A 348 16.18 26.46 -34.76
N TYR A 349 15.68 27.32 -33.89
CA TYR A 349 14.41 28.04 -34.11
C TYR A 349 14.54 29.48 -34.56
N LEU A 350 15.64 30.17 -34.26
CA LEU A 350 15.85 31.55 -34.67
C LEU A 350 15.90 31.71 -36.21
N PRO A 351 16.57 30.84 -37.00
CA PRO A 351 16.52 30.90 -38.47
C PRO A 351 15.12 30.67 -39.07
N GLN A 352 14.22 30.01 -38.34
CA GLN A 352 12.86 29.73 -38.79
C GLN A 352 11.91 30.91 -38.51
N ILE A 353 12.33 31.86 -37.68
CA ILE A 353 11.60 33.07 -37.32
C ILE A 353 12.13 34.26 -38.14
N ALA A 354 13.44 34.33 -38.34
CA ALA A 354 14.10 35.28 -39.22
C ALA A 354 14.84 34.50 -40.32
N PRO A 355 14.21 34.24 -41.48
CA PRO A 355 14.95 33.68 -42.61
C PRO A 355 16.11 34.63 -42.98
N PRO A 356 17.27 34.10 -43.39
CA PRO A 356 18.35 34.93 -43.88
C PRO A 356 17.85 35.81 -45.00
N SER A 357 18.33 37.06 -45.01
CA SER A 357 17.99 38.19 -45.87
C SER A 357 18.06 37.95 -47.40
N THR A 358 18.32 36.71 -47.81
CA THR A 358 18.42 36.22 -49.18
C THR A 358 17.11 35.65 -49.76
N VAL A 359 16.07 35.39 -48.95
CA VAL A 359 14.75 34.96 -49.47
C VAL A 359 13.74 36.08 -49.24
N LYS A 360 13.85 37.15 -50.03
CA LYS A 360 12.84 38.21 -50.10
C LYS A 360 11.67 37.71 -50.94
N SER A 361 10.62 37.19 -50.32
CA SER A 361 9.32 37.11 -51.00
C SER A 361 8.68 38.52 -51.04
N PRO A 362 7.98 38.90 -52.12
CA PRO A 362 7.52 40.28 -52.33
C PRO A 362 6.37 40.75 -51.41
N ASP A 363 5.83 39.86 -50.58
CA ASP A 363 4.54 40.07 -49.87
C ASP A 363 4.68 40.45 -48.38
N TYR A 364 5.88 40.71 -47.87
CA TYR A 364 6.07 41.16 -46.48
C TYR A 364 5.95 42.68 -46.36
N SER A 365 4.98 43.15 -45.57
CA SER A 365 4.84 44.58 -45.25
C SER A 365 5.98 45.05 -44.33
N ILE A 366 6.38 46.32 -44.49
CA ILE A 366 7.45 46.97 -43.70
C ILE A 366 7.12 46.95 -42.19
N GLU A 367 5.85 47.00 -41.83
CA GLU A 367 5.37 46.92 -40.43
C GLU A 367 5.67 45.56 -39.80
N SER A 368 5.45 44.46 -40.53
CA SER A 368 5.75 43.11 -40.04
C SER A 368 7.27 42.87 -39.87
N GLU A 369 8.10 43.52 -40.69
CA GLU A 369 9.56 43.46 -40.59
C GLU A 369 10.08 44.22 -39.35
N LEU A 370 9.48 45.38 -39.06
CA LEU A 370 9.80 46.19 -37.87
C LEU A 370 9.37 45.49 -36.57
N GLU A 371 8.19 44.87 -36.54
CA GLU A 371 7.70 44.10 -35.40
C GLU A 371 8.58 42.89 -35.10
N LEU A 372 9.02 42.17 -36.14
CA LEU A 372 9.94 41.04 -36.02
C LEU A 372 11.29 41.48 -35.44
N LYS A 373 11.85 42.58 -35.95
CA LYS A 373 13.10 43.15 -35.44
C LYS A 373 13.00 43.59 -33.99
N ASN A 374 11.89 44.23 -33.60
CA ASN A 374 11.63 44.61 -32.22
C ASN A 374 11.47 43.39 -31.30
N ALA A 375 10.88 42.29 -31.80
CA ALA A 375 10.74 41.07 -31.03
C ALA A 375 12.08 40.34 -30.82
N ILE A 376 12.96 40.35 -31.83
CA ILE A 376 14.35 39.84 -31.72
C ILE A 376 15.15 40.71 -30.75
N ASP A 377 15.02 42.04 -30.81
CA ASP A 377 15.62 42.96 -29.83
C ASP A 377 15.16 42.64 -28.39
N GLY A 378 13.88 42.30 -28.22
CA GLY A 378 13.34 41.84 -26.93
C GLY A 378 13.96 40.53 -26.44
N LEU A 379 14.18 39.56 -27.34
CA LEU A 379 14.85 38.30 -27.01
C LEU A 379 16.32 38.52 -26.62
N ILE A 380 17.04 39.35 -27.37
CA ILE A 380 18.42 39.72 -27.06
C ILE A 380 18.49 40.37 -25.67
N LEU A 381 17.54 41.27 -25.37
CA LEU A 381 17.47 41.90 -24.06
C LEU A 381 17.25 40.87 -22.94
N GLN A 382 16.36 39.89 -23.14
CA GLN A 382 16.13 38.81 -22.17
C GLN A 382 17.39 37.94 -21.97
N LEU A 383 18.16 37.66 -23.03
CA LEU A 383 19.44 36.96 -22.93
C LEU A 383 20.49 37.78 -22.15
N ILE A 384 20.58 39.09 -22.41
CA ILE A 384 21.51 39.95 -21.66
C ILE A 384 21.10 40.01 -20.18
N TYR A 385 19.80 40.06 -19.86
CA TYR A 385 19.33 39.98 -18.47
C TYR A 385 19.67 38.64 -17.81
N LEU A 386 19.62 37.52 -18.54
CA LEU A 386 20.11 36.23 -18.07
C LEU A 386 21.60 36.31 -17.73
N CYS A 387 22.45 36.77 -18.66
CA CYS A 387 23.89 36.96 -18.43
C CYS A 387 24.18 37.83 -17.20
N LYS A 388 23.47 38.96 -17.06
CA LYS A 388 23.61 39.87 -15.93
C LYS A 388 23.26 39.21 -14.60
N SER A 389 22.18 38.42 -14.58
CA SER A 389 21.74 37.71 -13.37
C SER A 389 22.73 36.64 -12.91
N LEU A 390 23.49 36.05 -13.84
CA LEU A 390 24.54 35.06 -13.55
C LEU A 390 25.86 35.74 -13.15
N SER A 391 26.14 36.91 -13.71
CA SER A 391 27.30 37.74 -13.35
C SER A 391 27.30 38.14 -11.87
N SER A 392 26.12 38.25 -11.23
CA SER A 392 26.00 38.44 -9.78
C SER A 392 26.71 37.36 -8.95
N TYR A 393 26.91 36.16 -9.51
CA TYR A 393 27.60 35.05 -8.85
C TYR A 393 29.03 34.83 -9.39
N GLN A 394 29.64 35.87 -9.98
CA GLN A 394 31.00 35.86 -10.55
C GLN A 394 31.18 34.97 -11.79
N PHE A 395 30.09 34.67 -12.50
CA PHE A 395 30.18 33.94 -13.75
C PHE A 395 29.91 34.84 -14.95
N GLU A 396 30.89 34.95 -15.84
CA GLU A 396 30.80 35.76 -17.06
C GLU A 396 30.52 34.85 -18.26
N PHE A 397 29.23 34.66 -18.58
CA PHE A 397 28.78 33.83 -19.72
C PHE A 397 28.42 34.63 -20.97
N GLU A 398 28.47 35.95 -20.88
CA GLU A 398 28.27 36.84 -22.04
C GLU A 398 29.21 36.50 -23.21
N PRO A 399 30.51 36.19 -23.01
CA PRO A 399 31.39 35.79 -24.10
C PRO A 399 31.00 34.46 -24.77
N ILE A 400 30.44 33.52 -24.01
CA ILE A 400 30.02 32.21 -24.53
C ILE A 400 28.80 32.37 -25.43
N ILE A 401 27.80 33.14 -24.98
CA ILE A 401 26.60 33.42 -25.77
C ILE A 401 26.93 34.24 -27.02
N MET A 402 27.84 35.23 -26.92
CA MET A 402 28.37 35.95 -28.08
C MET A 402 29.10 35.02 -29.05
N SER A 403 29.95 34.10 -28.55
CA SER A 403 30.67 33.14 -29.39
C SER A 403 29.75 32.22 -30.19
N GLU A 404 28.68 31.72 -29.57
CA GLU A 404 27.75 30.79 -30.21
C GLU A 404 26.76 31.52 -31.13
N LEU A 405 26.15 32.62 -30.68
CA LEU A 405 25.08 33.28 -31.43
C LEU A 405 25.58 34.30 -32.45
N CYS A 406 26.67 35.02 -32.15
CA CYS A 406 27.21 36.07 -33.04
C CYS A 406 28.31 35.53 -33.94
N TYR A 407 29.28 34.77 -33.41
CA TYR A 407 30.47 34.37 -34.19
C TYR A 407 30.33 33.03 -34.93
N LYS A 408 29.63 32.03 -34.35
CA LYS A 408 29.50 30.69 -34.97
C LYS A 408 28.32 30.54 -35.91
N HIS A 409 27.17 31.14 -35.56
CA HIS A 409 25.93 30.95 -36.33
C HIS A 409 25.41 32.23 -37.01
N ASP A 410 26.05 33.39 -36.79
CA ASP A 410 25.72 34.70 -37.39
C ASP A 410 24.22 35.05 -37.32
N LEU A 411 23.57 34.67 -36.21
CA LEU A 411 22.12 34.82 -36.03
C LEU A 411 21.74 36.18 -35.44
N ILE A 412 22.70 36.82 -34.76
CA ILE A 412 22.55 38.14 -34.15
C ILE A 412 23.80 38.94 -34.53
N SER A 413 23.60 40.13 -35.10
CA SER A 413 24.71 41.04 -35.38
C SER A 413 25.34 41.52 -34.06
N GLU A 414 26.67 41.54 -33.99
CA GLU A 414 27.44 42.10 -32.88
C GLU A 414 26.97 43.54 -32.55
N GLN A 415 26.53 44.30 -33.56
CA GLN A 415 25.99 45.65 -33.39
C GLN A 415 24.62 45.67 -32.69
N ASP A 416 23.75 44.70 -32.93
CA ASP A 416 22.45 44.58 -32.25
C ASP A 416 22.63 44.13 -30.79
N TRP A 417 23.60 43.25 -30.53
CA TRP A 417 23.99 42.89 -29.15
C TRP A 417 24.52 44.10 -28.39
N ILE A 418 25.50 44.82 -28.95
CA ILE A 418 26.08 46.03 -28.33
C ILE A 418 25.01 47.11 -28.13
N ARG A 419 24.11 47.32 -29.10
CA ARG A 419 22.99 48.28 -28.98
C ARG A 419 22.12 47.94 -27.79
N ASN A 420 21.69 46.68 -27.65
CA ASN A 420 20.82 46.26 -26.54
C ASN A 420 21.56 46.22 -25.19
N SER A 421 22.84 45.84 -25.16
CA SER A 421 23.69 45.92 -23.97
C SER A 421 23.88 47.36 -23.49
N SER A 422 23.92 48.34 -24.40
CA SER A 422 24.00 49.77 -24.07
C SER A 422 22.72 50.31 -23.42
N LYS A 423 21.54 49.80 -23.79
CA LYS A 423 20.25 50.17 -23.19
C LYS A 423 20.20 49.81 -21.69
N ILE A 424 20.83 48.72 -21.30
CA ILE A 424 20.89 48.27 -19.91
C ILE A 424 21.90 49.08 -19.08
N LYS A 425 22.99 49.58 -19.67
CA LYS A 425 23.96 50.44 -18.97
C LYS A 425 23.39 51.80 -18.55
N LYS A 426 22.31 52.28 -19.20
CA LYS A 426 21.65 53.56 -18.87
C LYS A 426 20.70 53.51 -17.66
N HIS A 427 20.43 52.33 -17.09
CA HIS A 427 19.54 52.14 -15.94
C HIS A 427 20.26 51.72 -14.65
N LYS A 428 21.53 52.11 -14.49
CA LYS A 428 22.26 51.98 -13.23
C LYS A 428 22.10 53.21 -12.36
#